data_AF-A0A075LTD8-F1
#
_entry.id   AF-A0A075LTD8-F1
#
_cell.length_a   1.000
_cell.length_b   1.000
_cell.length_c   1.000
_cell.angle_alpha   90.00
_cell.angle_beta   90.00
_cell.angle_gamma   90.00
#
_symmetry.space_group_name_H-M   'P 1'
#
loop_
_entity.id
_entity.type
_entity.pdbx_description
1 polymer ?
#
loop_
_entity_poly.entity_id
_entity_poly.type
_entity_poly.pdbx_seq_one_letter_code
_entity_poly.pdbx_strand_id
1 'polypeptide(L)'
;MLTEIANLEEGVVLLTGDAKKLGRIYLKAWLSTGKTFLAEALPFEVDEFQEQIFIGSPFEGFEFDGYIILNPISRPKYERAKLYNWIKENKDRLILLYDHRYVKDSITRYGIKELINYLVAYKRETMGFERIDIYKFEDGKVTEKKTYMRRK
;
A
#
# COMPACT_ATOMS: atom_id res chain seq x y z
N MET A 1 5.51 12.97 5.68
CA MET A 1 4.89 12.00 4.76
C MET A 1 5.57 10.62 4.74
N LEU A 2 6.84 10.43 4.32
CA LEU A 2 7.44 9.07 4.30
C LEU A 2 7.50 8.44 5.71
N THR A 3 8.03 9.20 6.67
CA THR A 3 8.10 8.80 8.08
C THR A 3 6.72 8.68 8.71
N GLU A 4 5.77 9.55 8.34
CA GLU A 4 4.38 9.45 8.79
C GLU A 4 3.75 8.12 8.37
N ILE A 5 3.92 7.70 7.11
CA ILE A 5 3.43 6.41 6.61
C ILE A 5 4.05 5.24 7.38
N ALA A 6 5.38 5.30 7.62
CA ALA A 6 6.09 4.25 8.35
C ALA A 6 5.65 4.12 9.82
N ASN A 7 5.10 5.18 10.40
CA ASN A 7 4.61 5.23 11.78
C ASN A 7 3.09 5.13 11.89
N LEU A 8 2.38 4.75 10.82
CA LEU A 8 0.94 4.52 10.89
C LEU A 8 0.63 3.34 11.82
N GLU A 9 -0.38 3.52 12.65
CA GLU A 9 -0.98 2.45 13.46
C GLU A 9 -2.18 1.81 12.75
N GLU A 10 -2.88 2.59 11.92
CA GLU A 10 -4.02 2.18 11.10
C GLU A 10 -4.07 2.99 9.79
N GLY A 11 -4.83 2.49 8.81
CA GLY A 11 -5.10 3.18 7.56
C GLY A 11 -4.56 2.47 6.32
N VAL A 12 -4.95 3.01 5.18
CA VAL A 12 -4.81 2.37 3.87
C VAL A 12 -3.80 3.12 3.01
N VAL A 13 -2.73 2.44 2.61
CA VAL A 13 -1.64 2.96 1.80
C VAL A 13 -1.61 2.24 0.46
N LEU A 14 -1.77 2.99 -0.62
CA LEU A 14 -1.60 2.48 -1.98
C LEU A 14 -0.21 2.77 -2.51
N LEU A 15 0.56 1.71 -2.74
CA LEU A 15 1.89 1.73 -3.32
C LEU A 15 1.82 1.29 -4.79
N THR A 16 2.32 2.11 -5.70
CA THR A 16 2.13 1.92 -7.16
C THR A 16 3.44 2.06 -7.92
N GLY A 17 3.55 1.36 -9.05
CA GLY A 17 4.74 1.39 -9.91
C GLY A 17 5.83 0.38 -9.51
N ASP A 18 5.44 -0.76 -8.93
CA ASP A 18 6.35 -1.84 -8.51
C ASP A 18 7.44 -1.40 -7.51
N ALA A 19 7.03 -0.63 -6.50
CA ALA A 19 7.92 -0.01 -5.54
C ALA A 19 8.42 -0.97 -4.43
N LYS A 20 8.95 -2.15 -4.80
CA LYS A 20 9.35 -3.23 -3.88
C LYS A 20 10.14 -2.76 -2.67
N LYS A 21 11.12 -1.87 -2.90
CA LYS A 21 11.98 -1.33 -1.84
C LYS A 21 11.20 -0.52 -0.80
N LEU A 22 10.23 0.31 -1.24
CA LEU A 22 9.39 1.09 -0.34
C LEU A 22 8.41 0.19 0.41
N GLY A 23 7.79 -0.76 -0.29
CA GLY A 23 6.90 -1.73 0.34
C GLY A 23 7.60 -2.51 1.45
N ARG A 24 8.83 -2.98 1.20
CA ARG A 24 9.66 -3.64 2.20
C ARG A 24 9.98 -2.74 3.40
N ILE A 25 10.29 -1.46 3.16
CA ILE A 25 10.60 -0.50 4.24
C ILE A 25 9.38 -0.29 5.13
N TYR A 26 8.20 -0.04 4.55
CA TYR A 26 6.98 0.17 5.34
C TYR A 26 6.59 -1.08 6.11
N LEU A 27 6.61 -2.23 5.46
CA LEU A 27 6.27 -3.47 6.12
C LEU A 27 7.24 -3.79 7.28
N LYS A 28 8.56 -3.62 7.09
CA LYS A 28 9.53 -3.80 8.18
C LYS A 28 9.28 -2.83 9.33
N ALA A 29 8.96 -1.57 9.04
CA ALA A 29 8.64 -0.60 10.08
C ALA A 29 7.44 -1.04 10.90
N TRP A 30 6.35 -1.47 10.27
CA TRP A 30 5.16 -1.93 10.98
C TRP A 30 5.40 -3.24 11.74
N LEU A 31 6.06 -4.23 11.14
CA LEU A 31 6.38 -5.51 11.78
C LEU A 31 7.30 -5.33 13.00
N SER A 32 8.21 -4.35 12.97
CA SER A 32 9.10 -4.04 14.10
C SER A 32 8.36 -3.58 15.37
N THR A 33 7.07 -3.20 15.23
CA THR A 33 6.20 -2.86 16.37
C THR A 33 5.49 -4.08 16.99
N GLY A 34 5.77 -5.29 16.50
CA GLY A 34 5.16 -6.53 16.98
C GLY A 34 3.85 -6.92 16.26
N LYS A 35 3.45 -6.16 15.24
CA LYS A 35 2.25 -6.43 14.43
C LYS A 35 2.41 -7.69 13.58
N THR A 36 1.30 -8.34 13.29
CA THR A 36 1.17 -9.47 12.37
C THR A 36 0.48 -9.04 11.07
N PHE A 37 0.90 -9.63 9.95
CA PHE A 37 0.37 -9.27 8.63
C PHE A 37 -0.10 -10.51 7.86
N LEU A 38 -1.26 -10.38 7.20
CA LEU A 38 -1.69 -11.31 6.16
C LEU A 38 -1.39 -10.74 4.78
N ALA A 39 -0.66 -11.49 3.95
CA ALA A 39 -0.36 -11.11 2.59
C ALA A 39 -0.96 -12.11 1.61
N GLU A 40 -1.57 -11.62 0.52
CA GLU A 40 -2.01 -12.53 -0.56
C GLU A 40 -0.82 -13.22 -1.23
N ALA A 41 0.27 -12.48 -1.39
CA ALA A 41 1.61 -13.00 -1.62
C ALA A 41 2.63 -11.91 -1.23
N LEU A 42 3.89 -12.29 -1.10
CA LEU A 42 4.99 -11.36 -0.84
C LEU A 42 5.68 -10.92 -2.14
N PRO A 43 5.55 -9.66 -2.57
CA PRO A 43 6.22 -9.17 -3.77
C PRO A 43 7.72 -8.86 -3.55
N PHE A 44 8.20 -9.01 -2.31
CA PHE A 44 9.57 -8.78 -1.86
C PHE A 44 9.86 -9.59 -0.57
N GLU A 45 11.14 -9.90 -0.33
CA GLU A 45 11.59 -10.67 0.84
C GLU A 45 11.70 -9.83 2.11
N VAL A 46 11.40 -10.47 3.25
CA VAL A 46 11.34 -9.86 4.59
C VAL A 46 11.83 -10.89 5.62
N ASP A 47 13.10 -11.25 5.53
CA ASP A 47 13.64 -12.42 6.24
C ASP A 47 13.62 -12.28 7.76
N GLU A 48 13.75 -11.06 8.28
CA GLU A 48 13.84 -10.82 9.73
C GLU A 48 12.52 -11.00 10.49
N PHE A 49 11.38 -11.11 9.77
CA PHE A 49 10.04 -11.10 10.36
C PHE A 49 9.11 -12.18 9.78
N GLN A 50 9.67 -13.29 9.29
CA GLN A 50 8.87 -14.33 8.61
C GLN A 50 7.76 -14.91 9.49
N GLU A 51 7.98 -15.05 10.79
CA GLU A 51 6.99 -15.58 11.75
C GLU A 51 5.78 -14.65 11.97
N GLN A 52 5.89 -13.38 11.56
CA GLN A 52 4.83 -12.38 11.69
C GLN A 52 4.05 -12.19 10.37
N ILE A 53 4.41 -12.91 9.30
CA ILE A 53 3.77 -12.79 7.99
C ILE A 53 3.11 -14.11 7.61
N PHE A 54 1.83 -14.04 7.31
CA PHE A 54 1.00 -15.16 6.91
C PHE A 54 0.58 -14.99 5.46
N ILE A 55 0.49 -16.10 4.71
CA ILE A 55 0.03 -16.09 3.32
C ILE A 55 -1.39 -16.63 3.27
N GLY A 56 -2.30 -15.88 2.66
CA GLY A 56 -3.70 -16.28 2.53
C GLY A 56 -4.58 -15.18 1.99
N SER A 57 -5.89 -15.41 2.05
CA SER A 57 -6.88 -14.47 1.52
C SER A 57 -7.46 -13.60 2.64
N PRO A 58 -7.57 -12.26 2.46
CA PRO A 58 -8.22 -11.39 3.45
C PRO A 58 -9.71 -11.71 3.67
N PHE A 59 -10.30 -12.56 2.82
CA PHE A 59 -11.71 -12.94 2.89
C PHE A 59 -11.97 -14.21 3.71
N GLU A 60 -10.96 -14.81 4.32
CA GLU A 60 -11.06 -16.10 5.05
C GLU A 60 -11.45 -15.94 6.53
N GLY A 61 -11.66 -14.71 7.01
CA GLY A 61 -12.24 -14.43 8.34
C GLY A 61 -11.25 -14.44 9.51
N PHE A 62 -9.95 -14.58 9.25
CA PHE A 62 -8.91 -14.39 10.25
C PHE A 62 -8.53 -12.91 10.41
N GLU A 63 -8.31 -12.49 11.65
CA GLU A 63 -7.93 -11.12 11.98
C GLU A 63 -6.42 -11.00 12.14
N PHE A 64 -5.87 -9.94 11.54
CA PHE A 64 -4.46 -9.57 11.60
C PHE A 64 -4.37 -8.06 11.81
N ASP A 65 -3.25 -7.60 12.35
CA ASP A 65 -3.01 -6.17 12.58
C ASP A 65 -2.87 -5.40 11.25
N GLY A 66 -2.40 -6.08 10.21
CA GLY A 66 -2.33 -5.52 8.88
C GLY A 66 -2.44 -6.51 7.73
N TYR A 67 -2.60 -5.96 6.53
CA TYR A 67 -2.86 -6.70 5.31
C TYR A 67 -2.03 -6.18 4.14
N ILE A 68 -1.58 -7.09 3.28
CA ILE A 68 -0.95 -6.78 1.99
C ILE A 68 -1.81 -7.36 0.88
N ILE A 69 -2.31 -6.47 0.03
CA ILE A 69 -3.25 -6.80 -1.04
C ILE A 69 -2.61 -6.45 -2.38
N LEU A 70 -2.54 -7.42 -3.26
CA LEU A 70 -1.85 -7.30 -4.54
C LEU A 70 -2.79 -6.88 -5.66
N ASN A 71 -2.28 -5.99 -6.51
CA ASN A 71 -2.89 -5.48 -7.75
C ASN A 71 -4.37 -5.10 -7.61
N PRO A 72 -4.77 -4.35 -6.57
CA PRO A 72 -6.17 -4.10 -6.25
C PRO A 72 -6.90 -3.34 -7.36
N ILE A 73 -6.18 -2.55 -8.16
CA ILE A 73 -6.77 -1.75 -9.24
C ILE A 73 -6.99 -2.64 -10.48
N SER A 74 -6.19 -3.69 -10.66
CA SER A 74 -6.17 -4.55 -11.85
C SER A 74 -7.19 -5.69 -11.78
N ARG A 75 -7.81 -5.89 -10.61
CA ARG A 75 -8.78 -6.97 -10.41
C ARG A 75 -10.01 -6.86 -11.33
N PRO A 76 -10.63 -8.00 -11.67
CA PRO A 76 -11.95 -8.02 -12.28
C PRO A 76 -12.97 -7.18 -11.49
N LYS A 77 -13.98 -6.63 -12.18
CA LYS A 77 -14.96 -5.69 -11.59
C LYS A 77 -15.62 -6.24 -10.33
N TYR A 78 -16.00 -7.53 -10.32
CA TYR A 78 -16.65 -8.19 -9.19
C TYR A 78 -15.70 -8.29 -7.98
N GLU A 79 -14.47 -8.76 -8.19
CA GLU A 79 -13.48 -8.88 -7.12
C GLU A 79 -13.09 -7.52 -6.55
N ARG A 80 -12.98 -6.51 -7.41
CA ARG A 80 -12.68 -5.15 -6.99
C ARG A 80 -13.79 -4.57 -6.10
N ALA A 81 -15.06 -4.83 -6.43
CA ALA A 81 -16.18 -4.41 -5.59
C ALA A 81 -16.15 -5.11 -4.22
N LYS A 82 -15.92 -6.43 -4.21
CA LYS A 82 -15.76 -7.22 -2.98
C LYS A 82 -14.62 -6.66 -2.12
N LEU A 83 -13.46 -6.41 -2.73
CA LEU A 83 -12.29 -5.85 -2.06
C LEU A 83 -12.56 -4.46 -1.49
N TYR A 84 -13.23 -3.58 -2.23
CA TYR A 84 -13.49 -2.21 -1.78
C TYR A 84 -14.42 -2.18 -0.56
N ASN A 85 -15.43 -3.05 -0.55
CA ASN A 85 -16.29 -3.22 0.61
C ASN A 85 -15.48 -3.73 1.80
N TRP A 86 -14.66 -4.75 1.60
CA TRP A 86 -13.79 -5.29 2.65
C TRP A 86 -12.83 -4.23 3.21
N ILE A 87 -12.17 -3.43 2.35
CA ILE A 87 -11.29 -2.33 2.80
C ILE A 87 -12.09 -1.32 3.61
N LYS A 88 -13.30 -0.98 3.19
CA LYS A 88 -14.16 -0.02 3.90
C LYS A 88 -14.53 -0.51 5.31
N GLU A 89 -14.73 -1.81 5.48
CA GLU A 89 -15.05 -2.45 6.75
C GLU A 89 -13.84 -2.63 7.67
N ASN A 90 -12.62 -2.57 7.14
CA ASN A 90 -11.37 -2.83 7.88
C ASN A 90 -10.41 -1.61 7.85
N LYS A 91 -10.95 -0.38 7.76
CA LYS A 91 -10.14 0.85 7.70
C LYS A 91 -9.39 1.16 9.00
N ASP A 92 -9.81 0.55 10.09
CA ASP A 92 -9.19 0.55 11.43
C ASP A 92 -7.90 -0.30 11.51
N ARG A 93 -7.48 -0.92 10.39
CA ARG A 93 -6.27 -1.75 10.29
C ARG A 93 -5.27 -1.15 9.32
N LEU A 94 -4.02 -1.61 9.37
CA LEU A 94 -3.01 -1.24 8.38
C LEU A 94 -3.20 -2.03 7.09
N ILE A 95 -3.50 -1.35 5.99
CA ILE A 95 -3.69 -2.02 4.69
C ILE A 95 -2.71 -1.45 3.67
N LEU A 96 -1.76 -2.29 3.24
CA LEU A 96 -0.87 -2.02 2.12
C LEU A 96 -1.45 -2.58 0.83
N LEU A 97 -1.93 -1.69 -0.01
CA LEU A 97 -2.36 -1.97 -1.36
C LEU A 97 -1.14 -1.87 -2.29
N TYR A 98 -0.62 -2.99 -2.78
CA TYR A 98 0.55 -3.03 -3.66
C TYR A 98 0.12 -3.26 -5.11
N ASP A 99 0.28 -2.28 -5.98
CA ASP A 99 -0.01 -2.41 -7.42
C ASP A 99 1.26 -2.28 -8.26
N HIS A 100 1.50 -3.23 -9.14
CA HIS A 100 2.64 -3.15 -10.07
C HIS A 100 2.48 -1.98 -11.05
N ARG A 101 1.24 -1.61 -11.40
CA ARG A 101 1.01 -0.50 -12.32
C ARG A 101 1.28 0.82 -11.63
N TYR A 102 1.82 1.76 -12.39
CA TYR A 102 1.95 3.14 -11.99
C TYR A 102 0.65 3.89 -12.27
N VAL A 103 0.01 4.48 -11.24
CA VAL A 103 -1.31 5.13 -11.39
C VAL A 103 -1.37 6.54 -10.78
N LYS A 104 -0.23 7.22 -10.63
CA LYS A 104 -0.17 8.55 -10.00
C LYS A 104 -1.23 9.54 -10.52
N ASP A 105 -1.22 9.78 -11.83
CA ASP A 105 -2.07 10.82 -12.43
C ASP A 105 -3.49 10.31 -12.75
N SER A 106 -3.67 8.99 -12.77
CA SER A 106 -4.95 8.35 -13.02
C SER A 106 -5.70 7.96 -11.74
N ILE A 107 -5.09 8.08 -10.55
CA ILE A 107 -5.69 7.64 -9.28
C ILE A 107 -7.09 8.21 -9.05
N THR A 108 -7.31 9.46 -9.46
CA THR A 108 -8.59 10.18 -9.30
C THR A 108 -9.74 9.56 -10.09
N ARG A 109 -9.44 8.73 -11.09
CA ARG A 109 -10.40 7.98 -11.92
C ARG A 109 -10.85 6.68 -11.26
N TYR A 110 -10.16 6.21 -10.22
CA TYR A 110 -10.49 4.97 -9.53
C TYR A 110 -11.21 5.27 -8.21
N GLY A 111 -12.27 4.51 -7.92
CA GLY A 111 -13.02 4.64 -6.66
C GLY A 111 -12.19 4.32 -5.41
N ILE A 112 -11.01 3.69 -5.55
CA ILE A 112 -10.11 3.40 -4.44
C ILE A 112 -9.58 4.66 -3.76
N LYS A 113 -9.61 5.81 -4.44
CA LYS A 113 -9.22 7.10 -3.86
C LYS A 113 -10.03 7.47 -2.61
N GLU A 114 -11.28 6.99 -2.52
CA GLU A 114 -12.18 7.20 -1.37
C GLU A 114 -11.82 6.31 -0.16
N LEU A 115 -10.91 5.35 -0.37
CA LEU A 115 -10.54 4.34 0.61
C LEU A 115 -9.12 4.51 1.13
N ILE A 116 -8.23 5.13 0.36
CA ILE A 116 -6.83 5.31 0.72
C ILE A 116 -6.61 6.58 1.55
N ASN A 117 -5.69 6.50 2.50
CA ASN A 117 -5.14 7.68 3.21
C ASN A 117 -3.91 8.22 2.48
N TYR A 118 -3.13 7.34 1.85
CA TYR A 118 -1.93 7.71 1.12
C TYR A 118 -1.83 6.98 -0.22
N LEU A 119 -1.40 7.70 -1.24
CA LEU A 119 -0.83 7.14 -2.46
C LEU A 119 0.67 7.38 -2.44
N VAL A 120 1.46 6.35 -2.65
CA VAL A 120 2.90 6.41 -2.91
C VAL A 120 3.13 5.88 -4.32
N ALA A 121 3.48 6.76 -5.24
CA ALA A 121 3.76 6.42 -6.63
C ALA A 121 5.26 6.47 -6.88
N TYR A 122 5.83 5.32 -7.21
CA TYR A 122 7.25 5.17 -7.53
C TYR A 122 7.44 5.07 -9.03
N LYS A 123 8.42 5.81 -9.56
CA LYS A 123 8.83 5.72 -10.95
C LYS A 123 10.34 5.76 -11.04
N ARG A 124 10.90 4.82 -11.80
CA ARG A 124 12.29 4.88 -12.24
C ARG A 124 12.34 5.73 -13.52
N GLU A 125 13.03 6.84 -13.47
CA GLU A 125 13.24 7.73 -14.60
C GLU A 125 14.55 7.38 -15.33
N THR A 126 14.74 7.96 -16.51
CA THR A 126 15.97 7.82 -17.29
C THR A 126 17.18 8.34 -16.51
N MET A 127 18.39 7.85 -16.83
CA MET A 127 19.65 8.19 -16.14
C MET A 127 19.73 7.79 -14.65
N GLY A 128 18.92 6.81 -14.22
CA GLY A 128 19.04 6.23 -12.87
C GLY A 128 18.42 7.08 -11.75
N PHE A 129 17.61 8.07 -12.10
CA PHE A 129 16.83 8.83 -11.13
C PHE A 129 15.64 8.00 -10.62
N GLU A 130 15.46 7.98 -9.31
CA GLU A 130 14.28 7.41 -8.66
C GLU A 130 13.39 8.58 -8.22
N ARG A 131 12.13 8.57 -8.66
CA ARG A 131 11.11 9.55 -8.26
C ARG A 131 10.04 8.87 -7.42
N ILE A 132 9.70 9.50 -6.31
CA ILE A 132 8.62 9.07 -5.41
C ILE A 132 7.69 10.26 -5.23
N ASP A 133 6.44 10.13 -5.68
CA ASP A 133 5.39 11.09 -5.40
C ASP A 133 4.47 10.52 -4.32
N ILE A 134 4.16 11.32 -3.30
CA ILE A 134 3.28 10.93 -2.19
C ILE A 134 2.14 11.91 -2.11
N TYR A 135 0.92 11.40 -2.19
CA TYR A 135 -0.30 12.18 -1.99
C TYR A 135 -1.01 11.69 -0.74
N LYS A 136 -1.44 12.63 0.10
CA LYS A 136 -2.35 12.35 1.22
C LYS A 136 -3.79 12.62 0.77
N PHE A 137 -4.70 11.75 1.19
CA PHE A 137 -6.11 11.81 0.86
C PHE A 137 -6.95 11.99 2.13
N GLU A 138 -7.97 12.84 2.02
CA GLU A 138 -9.06 12.98 2.98
C GLU A 138 -10.37 13.04 2.17
N ASP A 139 -11.31 12.13 2.46
CA ASP A 139 -12.58 11.99 1.73
C ASP A 139 -12.43 12.01 0.19
N GLY A 140 -11.48 11.22 -0.32
CA GLY A 140 -11.23 11.10 -1.76
C GLY A 140 -10.52 12.29 -2.41
N LYS A 141 -10.21 13.34 -1.65
CA LYS A 141 -9.54 14.56 -2.12
C LYS A 141 -8.09 14.58 -1.67
N VAL A 142 -7.23 15.06 -2.55
CA VAL A 142 -5.81 15.23 -2.20
C VAL A 142 -5.64 16.49 -1.36
N THR A 143 -5.19 16.33 -0.12
CA THR A 143 -4.95 17.44 0.82
C THR A 143 -3.49 17.85 0.88
N GLU A 144 -2.57 16.93 0.63
CA GLU A 144 -1.13 17.20 0.62
C GLU A 144 -0.43 16.42 -0.51
N LYS A 145 0.63 17.01 -1.06
CA LYS A 145 1.49 16.37 -2.07
C LYS A 145 2.95 16.64 -1.75
N LYS A 146 3.79 15.62 -1.88
CA LYS A 146 5.24 15.75 -1.78
C LYS A 146 5.95 14.86 -2.79
N THR A 147 6.98 15.39 -3.43
CA THR A 147 7.82 14.65 -4.37
C THR A 147 9.23 14.55 -3.81
N TYR A 148 9.78 13.33 -3.84
CA TYR A 148 11.16 13.04 -3.53
C TYR A 148 11.86 12.54 -4.78
N MET A 149 13.08 13.02 -5.00
CA MET A 149 13.92 12.56 -6.09
C MET A 149 15.26 12.13 -5.51
N ARG A 150 15.73 10.95 -5.92
CA ARG A 150 17.06 10.46 -5.59
C ARG A 150 17.85 10.28 -6.87
N ARG A 151 19.04 10.87 -6.91
CA ARG A 151 20.06 10.55 -7.91
C ARG A 151 20.94 9.43 -7.35
N LYS A 152 21.15 8.38 -8.15
CA LYS A 152 22.14 7.34 -7.86
C LYS A 152 23.53 7.80 -8.29
#